data_AF-A0A2G9S241-F1
#
_entry.id   AF-A0A2G9S241-F1
#
_cell.length_a   1.000
_cell.length_b   1.000
_cell.length_c   1.000
_cell.angle_alpha   90.00
_cell.angle_beta   90.00
_cell.angle_gamma   90.00
#
_symmetry.space_group_name_H-M   'P 1'
#
loop_
_entity.id
_entity.type
_entity.pdbx_description
1 polymer ?
#
loop_
_entity_poly.entity_id
_entity_poly.type
_entity_poly.pdbx_seq_one_letter_code
_entity_poly.pdbx_strand_id
1 'polypeptide(L)'
;MFLFQFVNYYSSCFYIAFFKGKFVGYPGDPVYWFGRYRNEECDPGGCLLELTTQLTIIMGGKAIWNNIQEILVPWIKNLIARFRSSGIETIKPRWEQDYHLQPNGQLGLFYEYLEMVIQFGFVTLFVASFPLAPVLALVNNLLEIRVDAWKITTQFRRMVPEKAQHIGAWQPIMQGVAILAVVTNV
;
A
#
# COMPACT_ATOMS: atom_id res chain seq x y z
N MET A 1 5.97 10.55 7.79
CA MET A 1 5.38 9.22 7.50
C MET A 1 5.30 8.92 6.02
N PHE A 2 4.63 9.74 5.20
CA PHE A 2 4.56 9.49 3.74
C PHE A 2 5.93 9.30 3.09
N LEU A 3 6.89 10.21 3.32
CA LEU A 3 8.24 10.11 2.72
C LEU A 3 8.94 8.79 3.05
N PHE A 4 8.81 8.29 4.28
CA PHE A 4 9.39 7.01 4.68
C PHE A 4 8.78 5.86 3.89
N GLN A 5 7.45 5.83 3.77
CA GLN A 5 6.74 4.80 3.01
C GLN A 5 7.03 4.91 1.51
N PHE A 6 7.13 6.13 0.97
CA PHE A 6 7.51 6.37 -0.42
C PHE A 6 8.88 5.77 -0.71
N VAL A 7 9.89 6.10 0.10
CA VAL A 7 11.23 5.53 -0.07
C VAL A 7 11.21 4.01 0.10
N ASN A 8 10.54 3.49 1.12
CA ASN A 8 10.51 2.05 1.37
C ASN A 8 9.86 1.25 0.21
N TYR A 9 8.70 1.68 -0.26
CA TYR A 9 7.98 0.99 -1.33
C TYR A 9 8.60 1.19 -2.71
N TYR A 10 9.07 2.39 -3.04
CA TYR A 10 9.54 2.69 -4.40
C TYR A 10 11.04 2.57 -4.60
N SER A 11 11.87 2.59 -3.55
CA SER A 11 13.35 2.55 -3.70
C SER A 11 13.82 1.36 -4.53
N SER A 12 13.24 0.19 -4.31
CA SER A 12 13.58 -1.03 -5.04
C SER A 12 13.20 -0.94 -6.53
N CYS A 13 12.03 -0.38 -6.85
CA CYS A 13 11.60 -0.13 -8.23
C CYS A 13 12.44 0.97 -8.91
N PHE A 14 12.78 2.04 -8.19
CA PHE A 14 13.67 3.10 -8.69
C PHE A 14 15.08 2.57 -8.98
N TYR A 15 15.61 1.70 -8.12
CA TYR A 15 16.90 1.06 -8.35
C TYR A 15 16.92 0.23 -9.63
N ILE A 16 15.91 -0.61 -9.85
CA ILE A 16 15.82 -1.45 -11.06
C ILE A 16 15.60 -0.62 -12.32
N ALA A 17 14.76 0.43 -12.23
CA ALA A 17 14.45 1.27 -13.38
C ALA A 17 15.64 2.12 -13.84
N PHE A 18 16.40 2.72 -12.91
CA PHE A 18 17.38 3.75 -13.26
C PHE A 18 18.84 3.37 -13.02
N PHE A 19 19.14 2.49 -12.06
CA PHE A 19 20.52 2.23 -11.63
C PHE A 19 21.03 0.85 -12.06
N LYS A 20 20.15 -0.17 -12.06
CA LYS A 20 20.53 -1.54 -12.41
C LYS A 20 21.00 -1.63 -13.88
N GLY A 21 22.17 -2.23 -14.09
CA GLY A 21 22.77 -2.42 -15.43
C GLY A 21 23.23 -1.15 -16.16
N LYS A 22 23.17 0.05 -15.53
CA LYS A 22 23.68 1.31 -16.14
C LYS A 22 25.15 1.57 -15.82
N PHE A 23 25.60 1.17 -14.63
CA PHE A 23 26.97 1.35 -14.15
C PHE A 23 27.78 0.06 -14.25
N VAL A 24 27.73 -0.57 -15.43
CA VAL A 24 28.49 -1.79 -15.75
C VAL A 24 29.54 -1.48 -16.81
N GLY A 25 30.71 -2.11 -16.67
CA GLY A 25 31.78 -2.03 -17.66
C GLY A 25 31.55 -3.00 -18.81
N TYR A 26 32.58 -3.24 -19.60
CA TYR A 26 32.59 -4.30 -20.60
C TYR A 26 33.28 -5.55 -20.03
N PRO A 27 33.13 -6.74 -20.63
CA PRO A 27 33.63 -7.99 -20.07
C PRO A 27 35.14 -8.03 -19.74
N GLY A 28 35.94 -7.17 -20.39
CA GLY A 28 37.38 -7.04 -20.13
C GLY A 28 37.75 -6.13 -18.96
N ASP A 29 36.87 -5.23 -18.53
CA ASP A 29 37.07 -4.34 -17.38
C ASP A 29 35.72 -4.02 -16.69
N PRO A 30 35.19 -4.94 -15.87
CA PRO A 30 33.92 -4.73 -15.18
C PRO A 30 34.10 -3.78 -14.00
N VAL A 31 33.08 -2.96 -13.74
CA VAL A 31 33.05 -2.06 -12.59
C VAL A 31 32.80 -2.87 -11.31
N TYR A 32 33.74 -2.76 -10.37
CA TYR A 32 33.64 -3.37 -9.04
C TYR A 32 33.23 -2.35 -7.98
N TRP A 33 32.13 -2.62 -7.31
CA TRP A 33 31.72 -1.92 -6.11
C TRP A 33 32.64 -2.28 -4.93
N PHE A 34 33.19 -1.26 -4.27
CA PHE A 34 34.22 -1.38 -3.22
C PHE A 34 35.43 -2.25 -3.61
N GLY A 35 35.74 -2.36 -4.91
CA GLY A 35 36.86 -3.16 -5.40
C GLY A 35 36.75 -4.67 -5.19
N ARG A 36 35.57 -5.18 -4.79
CA ARG A 36 35.37 -6.62 -4.49
C ARG A 36 34.12 -7.23 -5.10
N TYR A 37 33.03 -6.46 -5.21
CA TYR A 37 31.75 -6.97 -5.67
C TYR A 37 31.45 -6.47 -7.08
N ARG A 38 31.16 -7.37 -8.01
CA ARG A 38 30.78 -7.00 -9.38
C ARG A 38 29.38 -6.40 -9.36
N ASN A 39 29.18 -5.28 -10.05
CA ASN A 39 27.85 -4.68 -10.19
C ASN A 39 26.86 -5.60 -10.90
N GLU A 40 25.58 -5.45 -10.57
CA GLU A 40 24.49 -6.22 -11.18
C GLU A 40 24.27 -5.82 -12.64
N GLU A 41 24.25 -6.81 -13.52
CA GLU A 41 24.00 -6.69 -14.96
C GLU A 41 22.50 -6.93 -15.25
N CYS A 42 21.96 -6.30 -16.30
CA CYS A 42 20.62 -6.63 -16.81
C CYS A 42 20.68 -7.85 -17.74
N ASP A 43 19.56 -8.56 -17.85
CA ASP A 43 19.37 -9.59 -18.87
C ASP A 43 19.49 -9.01 -20.30
N PRO A 44 19.81 -9.80 -21.33
CA PRO A 44 19.89 -9.33 -22.72
C PRO A 44 18.58 -8.74 -23.26
N GLY A 45 17.44 -9.15 -22.70
CA GLY A 45 16.10 -8.61 -22.99
C GLY A 45 15.76 -7.32 -22.24
N GLY A 46 16.66 -6.84 -21.38
CA GLY A 46 16.51 -5.64 -20.55
C GLY A 46 15.93 -5.92 -19.15
N CYS A 47 16.07 -4.93 -18.26
CA CYS A 47 15.56 -4.98 -16.89
C CYS A 47 14.04 -4.70 -16.76
N LEU A 48 13.34 -4.44 -17.87
CA LEU A 48 11.90 -4.13 -17.83
C LEU A 48 11.07 -5.29 -17.31
N LEU A 49 11.39 -6.53 -17.70
CA LEU A 49 10.64 -7.70 -17.25
C LEU A 49 10.77 -7.88 -15.73
N GLU A 50 11.97 -7.73 -15.18
CA GLU A 50 12.20 -7.76 -13.73
C GLU A 50 11.43 -6.65 -12.99
N LEU A 51 11.38 -5.45 -13.56
CA LEU A 51 10.59 -4.36 -13.00
C LEU A 51 9.09 -4.70 -13.00
N THR A 52 8.57 -5.26 -14.09
CA THR A 52 7.14 -5.62 -14.18
C THR A 52 6.75 -6.74 -13.22
N THR A 53 7.59 -7.76 -13.06
CA THR A 53 7.33 -8.86 -12.12
C THR A 53 7.37 -8.35 -10.68
N GLN A 54 8.34 -7.50 -10.34
CA GLN A 54 8.42 -6.89 -9.02
C GLN A 54 7.22 -5.99 -8.72
N LEU A 55 6.81 -5.14 -9.66
CA LEU A 55 5.61 -4.30 -9.49
C LEU A 55 4.34 -5.15 -9.33
N THR A 56 4.21 -6.22 -10.11
CA THR A 56 3.05 -7.13 -10.01
C THR A 56 3.01 -7.82 -8.65
N ILE A 57 4.16 -8.32 -8.17
CA ILE A 57 4.27 -8.97 -6.87
C ILE A 57 3.99 -8.00 -5.73
N ILE A 58 4.57 -6.79 -5.76
CA ILE A 58 4.36 -5.80 -4.70
C ILE A 58 2.92 -5.29 -4.70
N MET A 59 2.39 -4.89 -5.86
CA MET A 59 1.04 -4.34 -5.97
C MET A 59 -0.03 -5.39 -5.65
N GLY A 60 0.07 -6.58 -6.25
CA GLY A 60 -0.88 -7.67 -6.00
C GLY A 60 -0.73 -8.27 -4.61
N GLY A 61 0.51 -8.52 -4.17
CA GLY A 61 0.81 -9.08 -2.85
C GLY A 61 0.40 -8.14 -1.73
N LYS A 62 0.68 -6.83 -1.84
CA LYS A 62 0.25 -5.84 -0.86
C LYS A 62 -1.27 -5.72 -0.81
N ALA A 63 -1.94 -5.63 -1.97
CA ALA A 63 -3.41 -5.58 -2.02
C ALA A 63 -4.03 -6.79 -1.32
N ILE A 64 -3.59 -8.01 -1.65
CA ILE A 64 -4.12 -9.23 -1.02
C ILE A 64 -3.81 -9.24 0.49
N TRP A 65 -2.57 -8.92 0.87
CA TRP A 65 -2.15 -8.95 2.26
C TRP A 65 -2.90 -7.94 3.12
N ASN A 66 -3.04 -6.71 2.63
CA ASN A 66 -3.77 -5.66 3.32
C ASN A 66 -5.24 -6.05 3.47
N ASN A 67 -5.94 -6.43 2.39
CA ASN A 67 -7.35 -6.83 2.46
C ASN A 67 -7.57 -8.01 3.44
N ILE A 68 -6.61 -8.95 3.53
CA ILE A 68 -6.67 -10.04 4.51
C ILE A 68 -6.49 -9.50 5.94
N GLN A 69 -5.50 -8.64 6.19
CA GLN A 69 -5.27 -8.08 7.52
C GLN A 69 -6.42 -7.18 7.98
N GLU A 70 -6.96 -6.37 7.08
CA GLU A 70 -8.14 -5.52 7.25
C GLU A 70 -9.35 -6.29 7.78
N ILE A 71 -9.58 -7.50 7.26
CA ILE A 71 -10.69 -8.35 7.65
C ILE A 71 -10.36 -9.13 8.93
N LEU A 72 -9.21 -9.81 8.96
CA LEU A 72 -8.87 -10.75 10.02
C LEU A 72 -8.53 -10.05 11.35
N VAL A 73 -7.75 -8.98 11.33
CA VAL A 73 -7.28 -8.34 12.58
C VAL A 73 -8.44 -7.83 13.45
N PRO A 74 -9.38 -7.02 12.96
CA PRO A 74 -10.47 -6.54 13.79
C PRO A 74 -11.44 -7.66 14.16
N TRP A 75 -11.68 -8.62 13.25
CA TRP A 75 -12.52 -9.78 13.53
C TRP A 75 -11.96 -10.65 14.66
N ILE A 76 -10.66 -10.98 14.62
CA ILE A 76 -9.97 -11.76 15.66
C ILE A 76 -9.99 -11.01 17.00
N LYS A 77 -9.70 -9.70 17.01
CA LYS A 77 -9.73 -8.90 18.24
C LYS A 77 -11.13 -8.88 18.87
N ASN A 78 -12.17 -8.69 18.06
CA ASN A 78 -13.56 -8.71 18.52
C ASN A 78 -13.98 -10.11 18.98
N LEU A 79 -13.52 -11.16 18.32
CA LEU A 79 -13.77 -12.54 18.72
C LEU A 79 -13.14 -12.85 20.08
N ILE A 80 -11.87 -12.48 20.29
CA ILE A 80 -11.18 -12.64 21.58
C ILE A 80 -11.87 -11.84 22.69
N ALA A 81 -12.29 -10.60 22.40
CA ALA A 81 -13.02 -9.76 23.35
C ALA A 81 -14.35 -10.41 23.77
N ARG A 82 -15.09 -11.01 22.81
CA ARG A 82 -16.32 -11.75 23.09
C ARG A 82 -16.06 -12.99 23.95
N PHE A 83 -15.04 -13.79 23.63
CA PHE A 83 -14.69 -14.97 24.42
C PHE A 83 -14.30 -14.64 25.85
N ARG A 84 -13.58 -13.53 26.08
CA ARG A 84 -13.21 -13.07 27.43
C ARG A 84 -14.39 -12.49 28.22
N SER A 85 -15.41 -12.01 27.53
CA SER A 85 -16.56 -11.32 28.11
C SER A 85 -17.82 -12.20 28.25
N SER A 86 -17.67 -13.53 28.14
CA SER A 86 -18.77 -14.49 28.27
C SER A 86 -19.33 -14.53 29.69
N GLY A 87 -20.16 -13.54 30.03
CA GLY A 87 -21.08 -13.56 31.17
C GLY A 87 -22.43 -14.18 30.79
N ILE A 88 -23.20 -14.59 31.81
CA ILE A 88 -24.44 -15.39 31.71
C ILE A 88 -25.65 -14.60 31.17
N GLU A 89 -25.59 -13.26 31.12
CA GLU A 89 -26.75 -12.44 30.75
C GLU A 89 -27.10 -12.51 29.25
N THR A 90 -28.36 -12.84 28.96
CA THR A 90 -28.90 -13.08 27.62
C THR A 90 -29.29 -11.81 26.87
N ILE A 91 -29.50 -10.68 27.56
CA ILE A 91 -29.92 -9.40 26.96
C ILE A 91 -28.90 -8.32 27.32
N LYS A 92 -28.03 -7.98 26.36
CA LYS A 92 -27.06 -6.89 26.51
C LYS A 92 -27.60 -5.59 25.95
N PRO A 93 -27.56 -4.46 26.70
CA PRO A 93 -27.94 -3.16 26.16
C PRO A 93 -27.01 -2.69 25.04
N ARG A 94 -27.49 -1.80 24.18
CA ARG A 94 -26.79 -1.37 22.96
C ARG A 94 -25.44 -0.70 23.24
N TRP A 95 -25.32 0.07 24.32
CA TRP A 95 -24.06 0.71 24.71
C TRP A 95 -22.98 -0.30 25.08
N GLU A 96 -23.35 -1.46 25.66
CA GLU A 96 -22.38 -2.51 26.00
C GLU A 96 -21.89 -3.21 24.74
N GLN A 97 -22.80 -3.48 23.79
CA GLN A 97 -22.45 -4.05 22.48
C GLN A 97 -21.45 -3.15 21.74
N ASP A 98 -21.71 -1.85 21.69
CA ASP A 98 -20.82 -0.87 21.05
C ASP A 98 -19.48 -0.74 21.82
N TYR A 99 -19.50 -0.83 23.15
CA TYR A 99 -18.27 -0.76 23.96
C TYR A 99 -17.31 -1.93 23.70
N HIS A 100 -17.81 -3.11 23.33
CA HIS A 100 -16.97 -4.27 23.01
C HIS A 100 -16.31 -4.21 21.63
N LEU A 101 -16.76 -3.33 20.72
CA LEU A 101 -16.13 -3.14 19.40
C LEU A 101 -14.79 -2.40 19.52
N GLN A 102 -13.96 -2.46 18.47
CA GLN A 102 -12.70 -1.72 18.44
C GLN A 102 -12.95 -0.21 18.39
N PRO A 103 -12.29 0.60 19.23
CA PRO A 103 -12.32 2.05 19.08
C PRO A 103 -11.55 2.42 17.80
N ASN A 104 -12.03 3.44 17.09
CA ASN A 104 -11.22 3.98 16.00
C ASN A 104 -10.06 4.80 16.59
N GLY A 105 -8.85 4.63 16.04
CA GLY A 105 -7.67 5.33 16.55
C GLY A 105 -7.75 6.85 16.30
N GLN A 106 -6.94 7.64 17.02
CA GLN A 106 -6.84 9.10 16.81
C GLN A 106 -6.44 9.49 15.39
N LEU A 107 -5.74 8.59 14.69
CA LEU A 107 -5.31 8.76 13.30
C LEU A 107 -6.45 8.51 12.30
N GLY A 108 -7.57 7.90 12.72
CA GLY A 108 -8.76 7.65 11.91
C GLY A 108 -8.42 7.06 10.54
N LEU A 109 -8.80 7.79 9.48
CA LEU A 109 -8.65 7.41 8.07
C LEU A 109 -7.24 7.59 7.50
N PHE A 110 -6.25 7.99 8.31
CA PHE A 110 -4.90 8.30 7.82
C PHE A 110 -4.26 7.13 7.06
N TYR A 111 -4.37 5.91 7.59
CA TYR A 111 -3.77 4.72 6.96
C TYR A 111 -4.52 4.31 5.68
N GLU A 112 -5.84 4.48 5.65
CA GLU A 112 -6.69 4.24 4.46
C GLU A 112 -6.26 5.15 3.30
N TYR A 113 -6.08 6.46 3.58
CA TYR A 113 -5.59 7.39 2.56
C TYR A 113 -4.15 7.08 2.14
N LEU A 114 -3.27 6.73 3.10
CA LEU A 114 -1.89 6.38 2.80
C LEU A 114 -1.80 5.19 1.84
N GLU A 115 -2.62 4.17 2.06
CA GLU A 115 -2.70 3.00 1.19
C GLU A 115 -3.08 3.38 -0.24
N MET A 116 -4.16 4.14 -0.40
CA MET A 116 -4.66 4.60 -1.69
C MET A 116 -3.64 5.48 -2.43
N VAL A 117 -2.96 6.38 -1.73
CA VAL A 117 -1.95 7.26 -2.33
C VAL A 117 -0.72 6.49 -2.78
N ILE A 118 -0.32 5.45 -2.05
CA ILE A 118 0.77 4.55 -2.47
C ILE A 118 0.34 3.72 -3.70
N GLN A 119 -0.91 3.25 -3.75
CA GLN A 119 -1.43 2.57 -4.94
C GLN A 119 -1.44 3.52 -6.16
N PHE A 120 -1.87 4.77 -5.99
CA PHE A 120 -1.83 5.79 -7.04
C PHE A 120 -0.41 6.00 -7.58
N GLY A 121 0.60 6.06 -6.70
CA GLY A 121 2.00 6.17 -7.14
C GLY A 121 2.49 4.95 -7.91
N PHE A 122 2.11 3.73 -7.53
CA PHE A 122 2.46 2.53 -8.33
C PHE A 122 1.86 2.57 -9.74
N VAL A 123 0.61 3.03 -9.86
CA VAL A 123 -0.08 3.12 -11.15
C VAL A 123 0.50 4.22 -12.02
N THR A 124 0.90 5.37 -11.45
CA THR A 124 1.32 6.54 -12.23
C THR A 124 2.82 6.57 -12.52
N LEU A 125 3.68 6.27 -11.55
CA LEU A 125 5.14 6.38 -11.70
C LEU A 125 5.73 5.36 -12.68
N PHE A 126 5.11 4.19 -12.79
CA PHE A 126 5.62 3.04 -13.53
C PHE A 126 4.63 2.53 -14.58
N VAL A 127 3.73 3.38 -15.08
CA VAL A 127 2.73 2.97 -16.08
C VAL A 127 3.37 2.52 -17.40
N ALA A 128 4.51 3.11 -17.76
CA ALA A 128 5.22 2.78 -18.99
C ALA A 128 5.78 1.35 -18.99
N SER A 129 6.10 0.79 -17.83
CA SER A 129 6.60 -0.59 -17.73
C SER A 129 5.47 -1.62 -17.68
N PHE A 130 4.36 -1.33 -17.00
CA PHE A 130 3.24 -2.25 -16.83
C PHE A 130 1.89 -1.61 -17.17
N PRO A 131 1.41 -1.71 -18.43
CA PRO A 131 0.17 -1.05 -18.85
C PRO A 131 -1.11 -1.62 -18.22
N LEU A 132 -1.05 -2.80 -17.60
CA LEU A 132 -2.18 -3.44 -16.92
C LEU A 132 -2.36 -2.99 -15.46
N ALA A 133 -1.45 -2.16 -14.91
CA ALA A 133 -1.55 -1.66 -13.55
C ALA A 133 -2.89 -0.96 -13.23
N PRO A 134 -3.42 -0.07 -14.10
CA PRO A 134 -4.70 0.58 -13.84
C PRO A 134 -5.87 -0.40 -13.69
N VAL A 135 -5.87 -1.52 -14.43
CA VAL A 135 -6.91 -2.54 -14.33
C VAL A 135 -6.82 -3.29 -13.00
N LEU A 136 -5.61 -3.66 -12.57
CA LEU A 136 -5.41 -4.27 -11.25
C LEU A 136 -5.82 -3.32 -10.11
N ALA A 137 -5.48 -2.04 -10.24
CA ALA A 137 -5.89 -1.01 -9.28
C ALA A 137 -7.41 -0.86 -9.21
N LEU A 138 -8.09 -0.91 -10.35
CA LEU A 138 -9.55 -0.82 -10.41
C LEU A 138 -10.21 -1.99 -9.67
N VAL A 139 -9.74 -3.22 -9.92
CA VAL A 139 -10.25 -4.41 -9.23
C VAL A 139 -10.00 -4.31 -7.73
N ASN A 140 -8.81 -3.87 -7.31
CA ASN A 140 -8.51 -3.68 -5.90
C ASN A 140 -9.46 -2.65 -5.26
N ASN A 141 -9.63 -1.49 -5.90
CA ASN A 141 -10.50 -0.42 -5.39
C ASN A 141 -11.97 -0.87 -5.26
N LEU A 142 -12.46 -1.70 -6.18
CA LEU A 142 -13.83 -2.24 -6.10
C LEU A 142 -14.02 -3.16 -4.89
N LEU A 143 -13.02 -3.97 -4.57
CA LEU A 143 -13.03 -4.83 -3.38
C LEU A 143 -12.87 -3.98 -2.11
N GLU A 144 -11.94 -3.04 -2.13
CA GLU A 144 -11.58 -2.22 -0.97
C GLU A 144 -12.75 -1.39 -0.46
N ILE A 145 -13.51 -0.76 -1.37
CA ILE A 145 -14.72 -0.02 -1.00
C ILE A 145 -15.71 -0.90 -0.21
N ARG A 146 -15.81 -2.20 -0.54
CA ARG A 146 -16.70 -3.14 0.15
C ARG A 146 -16.12 -3.59 1.48
N VAL A 147 -14.82 -3.88 1.52
CA VAL A 147 -14.11 -4.28 2.74
C VAL A 147 -14.13 -3.16 3.77
N ASP A 148 -13.81 -1.93 3.38
CA ASP A 148 -13.86 -0.75 4.23
C ASP A 148 -15.26 -0.47 4.78
N ALA A 149 -16.27 -0.55 3.92
CA ALA A 149 -17.65 -0.37 4.34
C ALA A 149 -18.06 -1.44 5.37
N TRP A 150 -17.68 -2.71 5.14
CA TRP A 150 -17.95 -3.80 6.08
C TRP A 150 -17.19 -3.61 7.41
N LYS A 151 -15.92 -3.21 7.35
CA LYS A 151 -15.02 -2.95 8.48
C LYS A 151 -15.63 -1.89 9.41
N ILE A 152 -16.01 -0.74 8.85
CA ILE A 152 -16.57 0.40 9.62
C ILE A 152 -17.98 0.09 10.16
N THR A 153 -18.80 -0.67 9.42
CA THR A 153 -20.19 -0.95 9.83
C THR A 153 -20.31 -2.08 10.86
N THR A 154 -19.37 -3.04 10.87
CA THR A 154 -19.51 -4.25 11.71
C THR A 154 -18.46 -4.39 12.81
N GLN A 155 -17.22 -3.90 12.60
CA GLN A 155 -16.11 -4.20 13.50
C GLN A 155 -15.67 -3.04 14.38
N PHE A 156 -15.88 -1.81 13.94
CA PHE A 156 -15.47 -0.59 14.64
C PHE A 156 -16.64 0.10 15.33
N ARG A 157 -16.32 0.83 16.40
CA ARG A 157 -17.26 1.77 17.02
C ARG A 157 -17.55 2.93 16.09
N ARG A 158 -18.78 3.43 16.15
CA ARG A 158 -19.20 4.62 15.41
C ARG A 158 -18.29 5.80 15.75
N MET A 159 -17.64 6.33 14.72
CA MET A 159 -16.85 7.56 14.83
C MET A 159 -17.74 8.77 15.07
N VAL A 160 -17.19 9.78 15.74
CA VAL A 160 -17.80 11.11 15.81
C VAL A 160 -17.67 11.75 14.43
N PRO A 161 -18.75 12.27 13.84
CA PRO A 161 -18.68 12.91 12.54
C PRO A 161 -17.87 14.21 12.62
N GLU A 162 -16.82 14.30 11.83
CA GLU A 162 -16.00 15.50 11.67
C GLU A 162 -16.27 16.12 10.29
N LYS A 163 -16.17 17.46 10.20
CA LYS A 163 -16.34 18.18 8.94
C LYS A 163 -14.97 18.48 8.35
N ALA A 164 -14.72 18.02 7.13
CA ALA A 164 -13.53 18.36 6.35
C ALA A 164 -13.95 18.92 4.99
N GLN A 165 -13.29 19.99 4.54
CA GLN A 165 -13.53 20.60 3.23
C GLN A 165 -12.77 19.87 2.10
N HIS A 166 -11.64 19.25 2.45
CA HIS A 166 -10.72 18.60 1.53
C HIS A 166 -10.13 17.34 2.17
N ILE A 167 -9.48 16.50 1.36
CA ILE A 167 -8.71 15.33 1.82
C ILE A 167 -7.45 15.71 2.61
N GLY A 168 -7.14 17.01 2.73
CA GLY A 168 -5.99 17.52 3.48
C GLY A 168 -4.68 17.41 2.72
N ALA A 169 -3.60 17.03 3.43
CA ALA A 169 -2.24 16.96 2.88
C ALA A 169 -2.07 15.94 1.74
N TRP A 170 -3.01 15.03 1.55
CA TRP A 170 -2.97 14.02 0.48
C TRP A 170 -3.10 14.64 -0.91
N GLN A 171 -3.81 15.76 -1.05
CA GLN A 171 -3.98 16.44 -2.34
C GLN A 171 -2.66 16.99 -2.91
N PRO A 172 -1.89 17.82 -2.18
CA PRO A 172 -0.59 18.27 -2.66
C PRO A 172 0.42 17.12 -2.82
N ILE A 173 0.31 16.05 -2.01
CA ILE A 173 1.14 14.84 -2.20
C ILE A 173 0.85 14.18 -3.55
N MET A 174 -0.42 13.94 -3.89
CA MET A 174 -0.78 13.34 -5.18
C MET A 174 -0.38 14.23 -6.36
N GLN A 175 -0.48 15.55 -6.23
CA GLN A 175 0.01 16.49 -7.25
C GLN A 175 1.53 16.37 -7.44
N GLY A 176 2.29 16.29 -6.35
CA GLY A 176 3.74 16.06 -6.41
C GLY A 176 4.10 14.73 -7.07
N VAL A 177 3.39 13.65 -6.72
CA VAL A 177 3.56 12.33 -7.36
C VAL A 177 3.21 12.39 -8.85
N ALA A 178 2.16 13.11 -9.24
CA ALA A 178 1.78 13.25 -10.65
C ALA A 178 2.84 14.01 -11.48
N ILE A 179 3.45 15.06 -10.93
CA ILE A 179 4.57 15.76 -11.58
C ILE A 179 5.77 14.81 -11.71
N LEU A 180 6.09 14.09 -10.64
CA LEU A 180 7.18 13.12 -10.63
C LEU A 180 6.92 11.98 -11.63
N ALA A 181 5.67 11.56 -11.81
CA ALA A 181 5.27 10.55 -12.78
C ALA A 181 5.60 10.94 -14.23
N VAL A 182 5.45 12.23 -14.58
CA VAL A 182 5.85 12.69 -15.92
C VAL A 182 7.36 12.54 -16.08
N VAL A 183 8.15 12.89 -15.07
CA VAL A 183 9.61 12.77 -15.12
C VAL A 183 10.07 11.31 -15.16
N THR A 184 9.38 10.39 -14.47
CA THR A 184 9.80 8.98 -14.42
C THR A 184 9.41 8.16 -15.64
N ASN A 185 8.35 8.54 -16.36
CA ASN A 185 7.90 7.82 -17.55
C ASN A 185 8.47 8.39 -18.87
N VAL A 186 9.22 9.50 -18.81
CA VAL A 186 9.97 10.06 -19.94
C VAL A 186 11.36 9.43 -19.99
#